data_AF-A0A933M897-F1
#
_entry.id   AF-A0A933M897-F1
#
_cell.length_a   1.000
_cell.length_b   1.000
_cell.length_c   1.000
_cell.angle_alpha   90.00
_cell.angle_beta   90.00
_cell.angle_gamma   90.00
#
_symmetry.space_group_name_H-M   'P 1'
#
loop_
_entity.id
_entity.type
_entity.pdbx_description
1 polymer ?
#
loop_
_entity_poly.entity_id
_entity_poly.type
_entity_poly.pdbx_seq_one_letter_code
_entity_poly.pdbx_strand_id
1 'polypeptide(L)'
;MIENLISTYVVPFLIRAAITAALILIGLQLTRWGMGVLQRTLERARLDAIAIRFIKLLARFGALVLVGIIGLSTLGIDTTALIAVLGALSIALGLALQDTIKHFASGIVLVLFHPFRAGDYVEASGVQGFVNDLSSQRYFESLPTTAGPS
;
A
#
# COMPACT_ATOMS: atom_id res chain seq x y z
N MET A 1 -0.36 -26.32 51.55
CA MET A 1 -0.27 -24.85 51.32
C MET A 1 0.63 -24.50 50.14
N ILE A 2 1.84 -25.08 50.01
CA ILE A 2 2.75 -24.85 48.87
C ILE A 2 2.17 -25.39 47.54
N GLU A 3 1.48 -26.53 47.55
CA GLU A 3 0.83 -27.11 46.36
C GLU A 3 -0.24 -26.18 45.74
N ASN A 4 -0.97 -25.42 46.56
CA ASN A 4 -1.97 -24.47 46.08
C ASN A 4 -1.35 -23.24 45.42
N LEU A 5 -0.15 -22.81 45.85
CA LEU A 5 0.56 -21.69 45.20
C LEU A 5 1.10 -22.10 43.83
N ILE A 6 1.64 -23.31 43.71
CA ILE A 6 2.18 -23.84 42.45
C ILE A 6 1.07 -24.04 41.41
N SER A 7 -0.02 -24.69 41.80
CA SER A 7 -1.13 -24.96 40.88
C SER A 7 -1.90 -23.70 40.46
N THR A 8 -1.99 -22.69 41.32
CA THR A 8 -2.77 -21.47 41.06
C THR A 8 -2.00 -20.42 40.26
N TYR A 9 -0.67 -20.34 40.41
CA TYR A 9 0.13 -19.28 39.78
C TYR A 9 1.14 -19.80 38.74
N VAL A 10 1.87 -20.87 39.05
CA VAL A 10 3.00 -21.31 38.22
C VAL A 10 2.51 -22.03 36.95
N VAL A 11 1.56 -22.96 37.10
CA VAL A 11 0.99 -23.72 35.96
C VAL A 11 0.32 -22.81 34.92
N PRO A 12 -0.60 -21.88 35.28
CA PRO A 12 -1.24 -21.03 34.28
C PRO A 12 -0.28 -20.01 33.64
N PHE A 13 0.74 -19.56 34.38
CA PHE A 13 1.78 -18.69 33.82
C PHE A 13 2.60 -19.42 32.73
N LEU A 14 3.02 -20.66 32.99
CA LEU A 14 3.75 -21.48 32.02
C LEU A 14 2.93 -21.78 30.77
N ILE A 15 1.63 -22.08 30.93
CA ILE A 15 0.71 -22.31 29.80
C ILE A 15 0.56 -21.05 28.95
N ARG A 16 0.36 -19.87 29.57
CA ARG A 16 0.27 -18.59 28.85
C ARG A 16 1.56 -18.25 28.11
N ALA A 17 2.70 -18.50 28.73
CA ALA A 17 4.01 -18.30 28.10
C ALA A 17 4.20 -19.24 26.89
N ALA A 18 3.82 -20.51 27.02
CA ALA A 18 3.90 -21.48 25.92
C ALA A 18 2.96 -21.12 24.75
N ILE A 19 1.71 -20.73 25.03
CA ILE A 19 0.75 -20.27 24.01
C ILE A 19 1.26 -19.01 23.32
N THR A 20 1.77 -18.05 24.09
CA THR A 20 2.36 -16.82 23.54
C THR A 20 3.51 -17.14 22.61
N ALA A 21 4.45 -17.99 23.04
CA ALA A 21 5.59 -18.40 22.22
C ALA A 21 5.12 -19.08 20.92
N ALA A 22 4.15 -19.99 21.01
CA ALA A 22 3.58 -20.65 19.84
C ALA A 22 2.94 -19.64 18.87
N LEU A 23 2.14 -18.68 19.37
CA LEU A 23 1.51 -17.64 18.55
C LEU A 23 2.52 -16.72 17.89
N ILE A 24 3.58 -16.31 18.60
CA ILE A 24 4.64 -15.49 18.03
C ILE A 24 5.37 -16.27 16.93
N LEU A 25 5.70 -17.55 17.16
CA LEU A 25 6.35 -18.38 16.15
C LEU A 25 5.48 -18.52 14.89
N ILE A 26 4.18 -18.78 15.05
CA ILE A 26 3.22 -18.84 13.95
C ILE A 26 3.14 -17.48 13.24
N GLY A 27 3.08 -16.38 13.98
CA GLY A 27 3.02 -15.02 13.42
C GLY A 27 4.26 -14.66 12.61
N LEU A 28 5.46 -15.02 13.10
CA LEU A 28 6.72 -14.83 12.38
C LEU A 28 6.79 -15.71 11.13
N GLN A 29 6.31 -16.95 11.22
CA GLN A 29 6.24 -17.86 10.08
C GLN A 29 5.28 -17.34 9.00
N LEU A 30 4.10 -16.87 9.40
CA LEU A 30 3.10 -16.29 8.52
C LEU A 30 3.64 -15.01 7.87
N THR A 31 4.36 -14.18 8.62
CA THR A 31 5.03 -12.98 8.08
C THR A 31 6.04 -13.35 7.01
N ARG A 32 6.90 -14.35 7.25
CA ARG A 32 7.87 -14.83 6.27
C ARG A 32 7.20 -15.33 5.00
N TRP A 33 6.15 -16.16 5.15
CA TRP A 33 5.41 -16.70 4.01
C TRP A 33 4.70 -15.59 3.23
N GLY A 34 4.01 -14.69 3.92
CA GLY A 34 3.34 -13.53 3.35
C GLY A 34 4.28 -12.60 2.59
N MET A 35 5.50 -12.35 3.09
CA MET A 35 6.51 -11.57 2.37
C MET A 35 6.96 -12.23 1.06
N GLY A 36 6.99 -13.57 1.02
CA GLY A 36 7.29 -14.33 -0.19
C GLY A 36 6.18 -14.23 -1.23
N VAL A 37 4.91 -14.24 -0.80
CA VAL A 37 3.76 -14.02 -1.68
C VAL A 37 3.75 -12.58 -2.20
N LEU A 38 3.91 -11.61 -1.30
CA LEU A 38 3.93 -10.18 -1.63
C LEU A 38 5.00 -9.86 -2.67
N GLN A 39 6.21 -10.41 -2.52
CA GLN A 39 7.28 -10.24 -3.51
C GLN A 39 6.85 -10.71 -4.90
N ARG A 40 6.30 -11.92 -5.02
CA ARG A 40 5.85 -12.46 -6.30
C ARG A 40 4.75 -11.62 -6.93
N THR A 41 3.84 -11.08 -6.13
CA THR A 41 2.78 -10.19 -6.61
C THR A 41 3.35 -8.88 -7.14
N LEU A 42 4.30 -8.27 -6.43
CA LEU A 42 4.91 -7.01 -6.84
C LEU A 42 5.81 -7.16 -8.08
N GLU A 43 6.52 -8.29 -8.20
CA GLU A 43 7.30 -8.63 -9.40
C GLU A 43 6.40 -8.81 -10.63
N ARG A 44 5.24 -9.47 -10.47
CA ARG A 44 4.23 -9.61 -11.54
C ARG A 44 3.63 -8.27 -11.96
N ALA A 45 3.53 -7.32 -11.03
CA ALA A 45 3.09 -5.95 -11.30
C ALA A 45 4.15 -5.10 -12.04
N ARG A 46 5.32 -5.67 -12.39
CA ARG A 46 6.44 -5.00 -13.07
C ARG A 46 6.94 -3.75 -12.35
N LEU A 47 6.85 -3.75 -11.02
CA LEU A 47 7.46 -2.71 -10.20
C LEU A 47 8.98 -2.84 -10.22
N ASP A 48 9.67 -1.71 -10.07
CA ASP A 48 11.12 -1.67 -9.98
C ASP A 48 11.61 -2.24 -8.63
N ALA A 49 12.88 -2.66 -8.61
CA ALA A 49 13.46 -3.31 -7.43
C ALA A 49 13.46 -2.41 -6.18
N ILE A 50 13.54 -1.08 -6.34
CA ILE A 50 13.55 -0.13 -5.23
C ILE A 50 12.15 -0.07 -4.60
N ALA A 51 11.09 0.07 -5.42
CA ALA A 51 9.72 0.05 -4.93
C ALA A 51 9.37 -1.28 -4.24
N ILE A 52 9.75 -2.41 -4.83
CA ILE A 52 9.53 -3.75 -4.23
C ILE A 52 10.18 -3.82 -2.84
N ARG A 53 11.43 -3.36 -2.71
CA ARG A 53 12.16 -3.37 -1.44
C ARG A 53 11.50 -2.47 -0.40
N PHE A 54 11.07 -1.28 -0.79
CA PHE A 54 10.41 -0.33 0.09
C PHE A 54 9.07 -0.88 0.62
N ILE A 55 8.22 -1.39 -0.27
CA ILE A 55 6.92 -1.97 0.10
C ILE A 55 7.10 -3.18 1.02
N LYS A 56 8.06 -4.07 0.71
CA LYS A 56 8.38 -5.20 1.59
C LYS A 56 8.87 -4.76 2.97
N LEU A 57 9.65 -3.68 3.05
CA LEU A 57 10.12 -3.16 4.33
C LEU A 57 8.95 -2.67 5.19
N LEU A 58 8.06 -1.88 4.60
CA LEU A 58 6.84 -1.38 5.28
C LEU A 58 5.95 -2.53 5.73
N ALA A 59 5.65 -3.47 4.84
CA ALA A 59 4.79 -4.61 5.14
C ALA A 59 5.41 -5.50 6.24
N ARG A 60 6.72 -5.75 6.19
CA ARG A 60 7.42 -6.54 7.21
C ARG A 60 7.41 -5.85 8.56
N PHE A 61 7.66 -4.55 8.59
CA PHE A 61 7.61 -3.77 9.83
C PHE A 61 6.21 -3.81 10.45
N GLY A 62 5.16 -3.53 9.66
CA GLY A 62 3.77 -3.60 10.12
C GLY A 62 3.38 -4.99 10.65
N ALA A 63 3.76 -6.05 9.94
CA ALA A 63 3.50 -7.42 10.38
C ALA A 63 4.22 -7.77 11.70
N LEU A 64 5.48 -7.36 11.86
CA LEU A 64 6.23 -7.58 13.11
C LEU A 64 5.61 -6.83 14.29
N VAL A 65 5.16 -5.58 14.09
CA VAL A 65 4.45 -4.81 15.11
C VAL A 65 3.17 -5.54 15.54
N LEU A 66 2.38 -6.02 14.58
CA LEU A 66 1.14 -6.75 14.87
C LEU A 66 1.41 -8.05 15.67
N VAL A 67 2.40 -8.84 15.25
CA VAL A 67 2.81 -10.06 15.98
C VAL A 67 3.29 -9.73 17.39
N GLY A 68 4.03 -8.62 17.55
CA GLY A 68 4.46 -8.14 18.87
C GLY A 68 3.31 -7.75 19.79
N ILE A 69 2.30 -7.03 19.28
CA ILE A 69 1.10 -6.65 20.04
C ILE A 69 0.31 -7.87 20.46
N ILE A 70 0.10 -8.83 19.54
CA ILE A 70 -0.60 -10.09 19.85
C ILE A 70 0.15 -10.83 20.95
N GLY A 71 1.48 -10.94 20.85
CA GLY A 71 2.30 -11.59 21.87
C GLY A 71 2.26 -10.90 23.24
N LEU A 72 2.27 -9.56 23.27
CA LEU A 72 2.13 -8.80 24.52
C LEU A 72 0.74 -9.00 25.14
N SER A 73 -0.31 -8.96 24.32
CA SER A 73 -1.69 -9.16 24.75
C SER A 73 -1.89 -10.53 25.40
N THR A 74 -1.30 -11.59 24.85
CA THR A 74 -1.41 -12.95 25.41
C THR A 74 -0.63 -13.16 26.70
N LEU A 75 0.40 -12.34 26.97
CA LEU A 75 1.08 -12.28 28.27
C LEU A 75 0.24 -11.57 29.35
N GLY A 76 -0.90 -10.99 28.98
CA GLY A 76 -1.74 -10.21 29.89
C GLY A 76 -1.28 -8.76 30.04
N ILE A 77 -0.42 -8.27 29.15
CA ILE A 77 -0.06 -6.85 29.08
C ILE A 77 -1.17 -6.13 28.32
N ASP A 78 -1.69 -5.04 28.88
CA ASP A 78 -2.69 -4.21 28.22
C ASP A 78 -2.07 -3.45 27.05
N THR A 79 -2.45 -3.83 25.83
CA THR A 79 -1.99 -3.20 24.59
C THR A 79 -2.96 -2.16 24.04
N THR A 80 -4.03 -1.82 24.76
CA THR A 80 -5.07 -0.89 24.29
C THR A 80 -4.48 0.47 23.91
N ALA A 81 -3.59 1.00 24.76
CA ALA A 81 -2.90 2.26 24.48
C ALA A 81 -2.01 2.19 23.23
N LEU A 82 -1.31 1.07 23.01
CA LEU A 82 -0.47 0.87 21.82
C LEU A 82 -1.34 0.84 20.56
N ILE A 83 -2.46 0.11 20.60
CA ILE A 83 -3.41 0.04 19.47
C ILE A 83 -4.02 1.41 19.19
N ALA A 84 -4.36 2.18 20.23
CA ALA A 84 -4.90 3.53 20.07
C ALA A 84 -3.90 4.47 19.37
N VAL A 85 -2.63 4.46 19.78
CA VAL A 85 -1.58 5.28 19.14
C VAL A 85 -1.35 4.84 17.70
N LEU A 86 -1.24 3.54 17.42
CA LEU A 86 -1.07 3.04 16.06
C LEU A 86 -2.27 3.34 15.16
N GLY A 87 -3.48 3.30 15.72
CA GLY A 87 -4.71 3.72 15.02
C GLY A 87 -4.64 5.19 14.64
N ALA A 88 -4.30 6.07 15.58
CA ALA A 88 -4.12 7.49 15.32
C ALA A 88 -3.03 7.76 14.28
N LEU A 89 -1.90 7.07 14.35
CA LEU A 89 -0.82 7.17 13.35
C LEU A 89 -1.27 6.69 11.97
N SER A 90 -2.03 5.60 11.89
CA SER A 90 -2.55 5.08 10.62
C SER A 90 -3.48 6.11 9.94
N ILE A 91 -4.32 6.77 10.74
CA ILE A 91 -5.17 7.86 10.25
C ILE A 91 -4.30 9.04 9.79
N ALA A 92 -3.33 9.48 10.59
CA ALA A 92 -2.44 10.59 10.23
C ALA A 92 -1.65 10.32 8.93
N LEU A 93 -1.10 9.11 8.77
CA LEU A 93 -0.42 8.69 7.55
C LEU A 93 -1.38 8.61 6.36
N GLY A 94 -2.61 8.12 6.57
CA GLY A 94 -3.65 8.10 5.53
C GLY A 94 -4.05 9.50 5.07
N LEU A 95 -4.17 10.44 6.01
CA LEU A 95 -4.44 11.85 5.71
C LEU A 95 -3.25 12.50 4.98
N ALA A 96 -2.02 12.19 5.36
CA ALA A 96 -0.82 12.68 4.67
C ALA A 96 -0.73 12.19 3.21
N LEU A 97 -1.28 11.01 2.91
CA LEU A 97 -1.31 10.43 1.56
C LEU A 97 -2.63 10.70 0.82
N GLN A 98 -3.56 11.43 1.43
CA GLN A 98 -4.91 11.60 0.90
C GLN A 98 -4.91 12.22 -0.49
N ASP A 99 -4.08 13.24 -0.73
CA ASP A 99 -4.05 13.94 -2.01
C ASP A 99 -3.45 13.07 -3.13
N THR A 100 -2.41 12.29 -2.85
CA THR A 100 -1.86 11.32 -3.81
C THR A 100 -2.91 10.29 -4.23
N ILE A 101 -3.72 9.81 -3.29
CA ILE A 101 -4.81 8.87 -3.59
C ILE A 101 -5.90 9.52 -4.45
N LYS A 102 -6.27 10.78 -4.17
CA LYS A 102 -7.25 11.52 -4.99
C LYS A 102 -6.78 11.65 -6.44
N HIS A 103 -5.50 11.98 -6.65
CA HIS A 103 -4.92 12.06 -8.00
C HIS A 103 -4.97 10.72 -8.73
N PHE A 104 -4.63 9.62 -8.05
CA PHE A 104 -4.70 8.29 -8.63
C PHE A 104 -6.15 7.88 -8.97
N ALA A 105 -7.10 8.13 -8.08
CA ALA A 105 -8.51 7.81 -8.29
C ALA A 105 -9.10 8.58 -9.48
N SER A 106 -8.75 9.86 -9.65
CA SER A 106 -9.16 10.65 -10.81
C SER A 106 -8.69 10.01 -12.12
N GLY A 107 -7.46 9.49 -12.16
CA GLY A 107 -6.94 8.74 -13.31
C GLY A 107 -7.74 7.48 -13.62
N ILE A 108 -8.09 6.69 -12.61
CA ILE A 108 -8.91 5.48 -12.78
C ILE A 108 -10.31 5.82 -13.29
N VAL A 109 -10.96 6.84 -12.71
CA VAL A 109 -12.31 7.29 -13.12
C VAL A 109 -12.29 7.71 -14.59
N LEU A 110 -11.26 8.42 -15.03
CA LEU A 110 -11.13 8.83 -16.42
C LEU A 110 -11.01 7.63 -17.37
N VAL A 111 -10.22 6.61 -17.00
CA VAL A 111 -10.07 5.39 -17.81
C VAL A 111 -11.37 4.56 -17.84
N LEU A 112 -12.06 4.42 -16.70
CA LEU A 112 -13.26 3.59 -16.59
C LEU A 112 -14.46 4.18 -17.32
N PHE A 113 -14.68 5.49 -17.16
CA PHE A 113 -15.87 6.13 -17.70
C PHE A 113 -15.64 6.73 -19.09
N HIS A 114 -14.37 6.83 -19.54
CA HIS A 114 -14.00 7.55 -20.76
C HIS A 114 -14.88 8.80 -20.97
N PRO A 115 -14.97 9.70 -19.96
CA PRO A 115 -15.97 10.77 -19.96
C PRO A 115 -15.73 11.81 -21.06
N PHE A 116 -14.60 11.73 -21.76
CA PHE A 116 -14.22 12.59 -22.87
C PHE A 116 -13.87 11.73 -24.08
N ARG A 117 -14.49 12.03 -25.22
CA ARG A 117 -14.12 11.50 -26.54
C ARG A 117 -13.21 12.52 -27.24
N ALA A 118 -12.36 12.04 -28.14
CA ALA A 118 -11.58 12.93 -28.98
C ALA A 118 -12.52 13.89 -29.75
N GLY A 119 -12.24 15.18 -29.68
CA GLY A 119 -13.09 16.24 -30.23
C GLY A 119 -14.08 16.89 -29.25
N ASP A 120 -14.21 16.40 -28.02
CA ASP A 120 -15.07 17.06 -27.02
C ASP A 120 -14.48 18.40 -26.56
N TYR A 121 -15.35 19.41 -26.41
CA TYR A 121 -15.01 20.68 -25.78
C TYR A 121 -15.14 20.51 -24.27
N VAL A 122 -14.04 20.72 -23.55
CA VAL A 122 -13.99 20.47 -22.10
C VAL A 122 -13.50 21.73 -21.41
N GLU A 123 -14.21 22.12 -20.36
CA GLU A 123 -13.80 23.19 -19.45
C GLU A 123 -13.44 22.56 -18.10
N ALA A 124 -12.17 22.67 -17.73
CA ALA A 124 -11.65 22.14 -16.46
C ALA A 124 -10.83 23.23 -15.76
N SER A 125 -11.16 23.50 -14.49
CA SER A 125 -10.47 24.51 -13.66
C SER A 125 -10.28 25.88 -14.33
N GLY A 126 -11.29 26.34 -15.10
CA GLY A 126 -11.27 27.64 -15.78
C GLY A 126 -10.42 27.70 -17.05
N VAL A 127 -9.92 26.56 -17.52
CA VAL A 127 -9.22 26.42 -18.81
C VAL A 127 -10.13 25.72 -19.80
N GLN A 128 -10.36 26.33 -20.96
CA GLN A 128 -11.22 25.83 -22.02
C GLN A 128 -10.38 25.35 -23.20
N GLY A 129 -10.70 24.17 -23.76
CA GLY A 129 -10.01 23.63 -24.92
C GLY A 129 -10.70 22.40 -25.51
N PHE A 130 -10.38 22.09 -26.77
CA PHE A 130 -10.81 20.85 -27.41
C PHE A 130 -9.83 19.71 -27.08
N VAL A 131 -10.37 18.52 -26.81
CA VAL A 131 -9.56 17.30 -26.60
C VAL A 131 -8.95 16.90 -27.95
N ASN A 132 -7.69 17.28 -28.18
CA ASN A 132 -6.96 16.91 -29.39
C ASN A 132 -6.56 15.44 -29.33
N ASP A 133 -7.02 14.68 -30.32
CA ASP A 133 -6.52 13.34 -30.61
C ASP A 133 -5.05 13.43 -31.03
N LEU A 134 -4.21 12.53 -30.51
CA LEU A 134 -2.74 12.53 -30.63
C LEU A 134 -2.24 12.08 -32.03
N SER A 135 -2.90 12.44 -33.14
CA SER A 135 -2.54 11.90 -34.47
C SER A 135 -2.13 12.91 -35.55
N SER A 136 -1.93 14.20 -35.28
CA SER A 136 -1.58 15.20 -36.32
C SER A 136 -0.08 15.52 -36.44
N GLN A 137 0.79 14.51 -36.50
CA GLN A 137 2.24 14.72 -36.72
C GLN A 137 2.64 14.76 -38.23
N ARG A 138 1.70 15.03 -39.15
CA ARG A 138 1.89 14.87 -40.61
C ARG A 138 1.68 16.15 -41.44
N TYR A 139 2.18 17.29 -40.99
CA TYR A 139 1.97 18.58 -41.68
C TYR A 139 3.23 19.34 -42.15
N PHE A 140 4.45 18.82 -42.00
CA PHE A 140 5.65 19.56 -42.38
C PHE A 140 6.67 18.72 -43.14
N GLU A 141 6.38 18.22 -44.35
CA GLU A 141 7.45 17.98 -45.34
C GLU A 141 7.04 17.68 -46.80
N SER A 142 5.88 18.16 -47.27
CA SER A 142 5.55 18.03 -48.70
C SER A 142 5.01 19.34 -49.29
N LEU A 143 5.91 20.31 -49.50
CA LEU A 143 5.70 21.31 -50.53
C LEU A 143 6.70 21.05 -51.66
N PRO A 144 6.26 20.54 -52.82
CA PRO A 144 7.00 20.71 -54.06
C PRO A 144 6.70 22.10 -54.61
N THR A 145 7.71 22.96 -54.73
CA THR A 145 7.65 24.17 -55.56
C THR A 145 8.99 24.30 -56.27
N THR A 146 9.13 23.63 -57.43
CA THR A 146 9.02 24.23 -58.77
C THR A 146 9.89 25.47 -58.97
N ALA A 147 11.00 25.24 -59.68
CA ALA A 147 11.46 25.97 -60.85
C ALA A 147 11.35 27.52 -60.92
N GLY A 148 12.53 28.15 -61.05
CA GLY A 148 12.80 29.32 -61.92
C GLY A 148 13.40 30.55 -61.23
N PRO A 149 14.11 31.47 -61.94
CA PRO A 149 15.02 31.27 -63.07
C PRO A 149 16.40 31.95 -62.85
N SER A 150 17.47 31.41 -63.44
CA SER A 150 18.66 32.14 -63.91
C SER A 150 19.52 31.25 -64.79
#